data_AF-A0A946LHH0-F1
#
_entry.id   AF-A0A946LHH0-F1
#
_cell.length_a   1.000
_cell.length_b   1.000
_cell.length_c   1.000
_cell.angle_alpha   90.00
_cell.angle_beta   90.00
_cell.angle_gamma   90.00
#
_symmetry.space_group_name_H-M   'P 1'
#
loop_
_entity.id
_entity.type
_entity.pdbx_description
1 polymer ?
#
loop_
_entity_poly.entity_id
_entity_poly.type
_entity_poly.pdbx_seq_one_letter_code
_entity_poly.pdbx_strand_id
1 'polypeptide(L)'
;MKKYRQLLTPLVALVIVTVLALIPTVALSRSAGATREFTLHAKTFEYTPRQIRVNQGDRVKLTLIADDVTHGFVLETYDVKLEAEPRQDPAPSVEFIADKTGLFRYRCTVVCGPLHPFMQGELVVEPYSKLPVAWGFTILIALGSVFASRRWVTDPRNDPRAGWRFELTRFKWLDNLFKKRWFQFALFVPNVFFFAVIMIAAFFGSPVGNANFAIIYVWIVWWAA
;
A
#
# COMPACT_ATOMS: atom_id res chain seq x y z
N MET A 1 23.37 -38.83 9.66
CA MET A 1 22.34 -38.67 8.60
C MET A 1 20.95 -38.24 9.12
N LYS A 2 20.43 -38.77 10.24
CA LYS A 2 19.09 -38.38 10.78
C LYS A 2 18.96 -36.89 11.18
N LYS A 3 20.05 -36.26 11.65
CA LYS A 3 20.10 -34.86 12.12
C LYS A 3 19.91 -33.81 11.00
N TYR A 4 20.36 -34.11 9.77
CA TYR A 4 20.13 -33.24 8.61
C TYR A 4 18.69 -33.31 8.10
N ARG A 5 18.07 -34.50 8.17
CA ARG A 5 16.67 -34.70 7.76
C ARG A 5 15.67 -33.94 8.65
N GLN A 6 16.00 -33.74 9.93
CA GLN A 6 15.17 -32.98 10.88
C GLN A 6 15.27 -31.46 10.71
N LEU A 7 16.37 -30.94 10.16
CA LEU A 7 16.55 -29.51 9.82
C LEU A 7 16.06 -29.17 8.41
N LEU A 8 16.13 -30.11 7.48
CA LEU A 8 15.60 -29.96 6.12
C LEU A 8 14.07 -29.88 6.09
N THR A 9 13.35 -30.63 6.93
CA THR A 9 11.88 -30.61 6.95
C THR A 9 11.24 -29.26 7.29
N PRO A 10 11.64 -28.50 8.35
CA PRO A 10 11.06 -27.19 8.62
C PRO A 10 11.49 -26.13 7.61
N LEU A 11 12.69 -26.22 7.03
CA LEU A 11 13.18 -25.26 6.05
C LEU A 11 12.49 -25.46 4.70
N VAL A 12 12.30 -26.72 4.28
CA VAL A 12 11.50 -27.06 3.10
C VAL A 12 10.03 -26.70 3.31
N ALA A 13 9.46 -26.88 4.50
CA ALA A 13 8.10 -26.44 4.82
C ALA A 13 7.96 -24.90 4.79
N LEU A 14 8.93 -24.15 5.32
CA LEU A 14 8.95 -22.69 5.26
C LEU A 14 9.09 -22.19 3.82
N VAL A 15 9.98 -22.80 3.02
CA VAL A 15 10.15 -22.48 1.60
C VAL A 15 8.90 -22.83 0.81
N ILE A 16 8.25 -23.96 1.06
CA ILE A 16 6.99 -24.33 0.39
C ILE A 16 5.87 -23.38 0.79
N VAL A 17 5.73 -23.00 2.06
CA VAL A 17 4.71 -22.05 2.52
C VAL A 17 4.95 -20.65 1.96
N THR A 18 6.19 -20.19 1.92
CA THR A 18 6.54 -18.89 1.32
C THR A 18 6.35 -18.88 -0.20
N VAL A 19 6.70 -19.98 -0.89
CA VAL A 19 6.44 -20.14 -2.33
C VAL A 19 4.93 -20.24 -2.61
N LEU A 20 4.16 -21.02 -1.84
CA LEU A 20 2.69 -21.09 -1.98
C LEU A 20 2.01 -19.76 -1.67
N ALA A 21 2.55 -18.96 -0.75
CA ALA A 21 2.04 -17.62 -0.44
C ALA A 21 2.41 -16.59 -1.53
N LEU A 22 3.52 -16.78 -2.24
CA LEU A 22 3.94 -15.91 -3.36
C LEU A 22 3.21 -16.21 -4.67
N ILE A 23 2.80 -17.45 -4.94
CA ILE A 23 2.15 -17.82 -6.21
C ILE A 23 0.82 -17.06 -6.49
N PRO A 24 -0.11 -16.90 -5.52
CA PRO A 24 -1.36 -16.17 -5.78
C PRO A 24 -1.18 -14.64 -5.84
N THR A 25 -0.05 -14.08 -5.39
CA THR A 25 0.18 -12.63 -5.52
C THR A 25 0.63 -12.25 -6.94
N VAL A 26 1.43 -13.11 -7.60
CA VAL A 26 1.95 -12.84 -8.95
C VAL A 26 0.94 -13.21 -10.06
N ALA A 27 0.23 -14.34 -9.94
CA ALA A 27 -0.69 -14.81 -10.98
C ALA A 27 -1.97 -13.96 -11.11
N LEU A 28 -2.27 -13.17 -10.09
CA LEU A 28 -3.53 -12.43 -9.96
C LEU A 28 -3.31 -10.92 -10.20
N SER A 29 -2.10 -10.52 -10.60
CA SER A 29 -1.70 -9.13 -10.89
C SER A 29 -2.26 -8.54 -12.19
N ARG A 30 -3.18 -9.26 -12.85
CA ARG A 30 -3.88 -8.75 -14.03
C ARG A 30 -5.37 -8.99 -13.90
N SER A 31 -5.99 -8.42 -12.87
CA SER A 31 -7.38 -8.04 -13.06
C SER A 31 -7.36 -6.90 -14.06
N ALA A 32 -7.68 -7.18 -15.32
CA ALA A 32 -8.31 -6.15 -16.14
C ALA A 32 -9.45 -5.60 -15.26
N GLY A 33 -9.45 -4.29 -14.97
CA GLY A 33 -10.42 -3.76 -14.04
C GLY A 33 -11.83 -4.08 -14.51
N ALA A 34 -12.73 -4.31 -13.56
CA ALA A 34 -14.08 -4.71 -13.89
C ALA A 34 -14.77 -3.58 -14.67
N THR A 35 -15.62 -3.94 -15.63
CA THR A 35 -16.52 -2.96 -16.24
C THR A 35 -17.61 -2.62 -15.22
N ARG A 36 -17.70 -1.34 -14.85
CA ARG A 36 -18.74 -0.81 -13.98
C ARG A 36 -19.56 0.21 -14.72
N GLU A 37 -20.87 0.00 -14.75
CA GLU A 37 -21.82 0.92 -15.34
C GLU A 37 -22.50 1.74 -14.24
N PHE A 38 -22.57 3.05 -14.42
CA PHE A 38 -23.23 3.98 -13.51
C PHE A 38 -24.19 4.87 -14.29
N THR A 39 -25.42 4.94 -13.79
CA THR A 39 -26.43 5.90 -14.24
C THR A 39 -26.45 7.06 -13.26
N LEU A 40 -26.12 8.25 -13.74
CA LEU A 40 -26.06 9.49 -12.98
C LEU A 40 -27.29 10.33 -13.31
N HIS A 41 -28.17 10.50 -12.33
CA HIS A 41 -29.31 11.40 -12.41
C HIS A 41 -28.88 12.80 -12.02
N ALA A 42 -29.04 13.75 -12.92
CA ALA A 42 -28.81 15.16 -12.70
C ALA A 42 -30.16 15.85 -12.48
N LYS A 43 -30.33 16.37 -11.27
CA LYS A 43 -31.45 17.20 -10.89
C LYS A 43 -30.88 18.56 -10.48
N THR A 44 -31.72 19.59 -10.51
CA THR A 44 -31.36 20.94 -10.09
C THR A 44 -30.60 20.92 -8.74
N PHE A 45 -29.32 21.29 -8.82
CA PHE A 45 -28.34 21.41 -7.72
C PHE A 45 -27.75 20.11 -7.16
N GLU A 46 -28.06 18.93 -7.72
CA GLU A 46 -27.57 17.66 -7.21
C GLU A 46 -27.35 16.61 -8.30
N TYR A 47 -26.32 15.79 -8.11
CA TYR A 47 -26.13 14.53 -8.84
C TYR A 47 -26.45 13.35 -7.94
N THR A 48 -27.18 12.36 -8.47
CA THR A 48 -27.48 11.10 -7.80
C THR A 48 -26.94 9.92 -8.62
N PRO A 49 -26.00 9.12 -8.11
CA PRO A 49 -25.32 9.27 -6.81
C PRO A 49 -24.33 10.43 -6.80
N ARG A 50 -24.24 11.15 -5.68
CA ARG A 50 -23.27 12.25 -5.50
C ARG A 50 -21.82 11.77 -5.51
N GLN A 51 -21.58 10.53 -5.06
CA GLN A 51 -20.26 9.93 -4.99
C GLN A 51 -20.24 8.61 -5.75
N ILE A 52 -19.31 8.49 -6.69
CA ILE A 52 -19.04 7.29 -7.47
C ILE A 52 -17.74 6.68 -6.95
N ARG A 53 -17.75 5.41 -6.54
CA ARG A 53 -16.57 4.69 -6.03
C ARG A 53 -16.15 3.58 -6.99
N VAL A 54 -14.91 3.62 -7.43
CA VAL A 54 -14.33 2.64 -8.36
C VAL A 54 -12.91 2.26 -7.94
N ASN A 55 -12.43 1.12 -8.42
CA ASN A 55 -11.04 0.74 -8.20
C ASN A 55 -10.17 1.24 -9.35
N GLN A 56 -8.90 1.48 -9.06
CA GLN A 56 -7.91 1.74 -10.09
C GLN A 56 -7.89 0.61 -11.14
N GLY A 57 -7.98 0.99 -12.40
CA GLY A 57 -8.00 0.09 -13.56
C GLY A 57 -9.39 -0.31 -14.03
N ASP A 58 -10.46 -0.02 -13.28
CA ASP A 58 -11.85 -0.31 -13.69
C ASP A 58 -12.24 0.46 -14.95
N ARG A 59 -13.01 -0.19 -15.84
CA ARG A 59 -13.62 0.46 -17.00
C ARG A 59 -14.97 1.03 -16.57
N VAL A 60 -15.09 2.34 -16.56
CA VAL A 60 -16.28 3.04 -16.09
C VAL A 60 -17.10 3.47 -17.30
N LYS A 61 -18.36 3.00 -17.37
CA LYS A 61 -19.36 3.52 -18.31
C LYS A 61 -20.32 4.40 -17.54
N LEU A 62 -20.33 5.69 -17.85
CA LEU A 62 -21.17 6.67 -17.18
C LEU A 62 -22.27 7.12 -18.15
N THR A 63 -23.52 7.00 -17.72
CA THR A 63 -24.71 7.50 -18.44
C THR A 63 -25.29 8.66 -17.65
N LEU A 64 -25.49 9.81 -18.28
CA LEU A 64 -26.07 11.00 -17.65
C LEU A 64 -27.53 11.15 -18.05
N ILE A 65 -28.43 11.25 -17.07
CA ILE A 65 -29.86 11.51 -17.28
C ILE A 65 -30.21 12.84 -16.62
N ALA A 66 -30.86 13.72 -17.35
CA ALA A 66 -31.39 14.98 -16.82
C ALA A 66 -32.87 14.80 -16.41
N ASP A 67 -33.18 14.99 -15.13
CA ASP A 67 -34.53 14.79 -14.59
C ASP A 67 -35.44 16.03 -14.74
N ASP A 68 -34.87 17.22 -14.90
CA ASP A 68 -35.62 18.49 -14.93
C ASP A 68 -35.21 19.47 -16.04
N VAL A 69 -33.98 19.98 -16.01
CA VAL A 69 -33.42 20.94 -16.99
C VAL A 69 -32.17 20.36 -17.64
N THR A 70 -31.66 21.02 -18.69
CA THR A 70 -30.40 20.59 -19.30
C THR A 70 -29.25 20.70 -18.31
N HIS A 71 -28.51 19.60 -18.15
CA HIS A 71 -27.36 19.53 -17.26
C HIS A 71 -26.12 19.11 -18.03
N GLY A 72 -25.01 19.74 -17.70
CA GLY A 72 -23.69 19.29 -18.10
C GLY A 72 -23.08 18.36 -17.06
N PHE A 73 -22.05 17.63 -17.46
CA PHE A 73 -21.16 16.89 -16.59
C PHE A 73 -19.74 17.03 -17.14
N VAL A 74 -18.82 17.52 -16.32
CA VAL A 74 -17.39 17.52 -16.66
C VAL A 74 -16.58 16.87 -15.56
N LEU A 75 -15.69 15.98 -15.98
CA LEU A 75 -14.66 15.36 -15.15
C LEU A 75 -13.30 15.63 -15.81
N GLU A 76 -12.66 16.72 -15.40
CA GLU A 76 -11.46 17.29 -16.06
C GLU A 76 -10.28 16.32 -16.10
N THR A 77 -10.10 15.49 -15.07
CA THR A 77 -8.97 14.55 -14.97
C THR A 77 -8.94 13.51 -16.08
N TYR A 78 -10.12 13.15 -16.59
CA TYR A 78 -10.32 12.12 -17.61
C TYR A 78 -10.81 12.71 -18.95
N ASP A 79 -10.84 14.05 -19.06
CA ASP A 79 -11.39 14.80 -20.20
C ASP A 79 -12.79 14.31 -20.64
N VAL A 80 -13.60 13.93 -19.65
CA VAL A 80 -14.96 13.47 -19.90
C VAL A 80 -15.90 14.67 -19.82
N LYS A 81 -16.66 14.90 -20.88
CA LYS A 81 -17.71 15.92 -20.98
C LYS A 81 -18.98 15.29 -21.53
N LEU A 82 -20.08 15.49 -20.84
CA LEU A 82 -21.42 15.08 -21.25
C LEU A 82 -22.38 16.24 -21.06
N GLU A 83 -23.42 16.27 -21.87
CA GLU A 83 -24.54 17.19 -21.75
C GLU A 83 -25.80 16.40 -22.02
N ALA A 84 -26.76 16.46 -21.09
CA ALA A 84 -28.01 15.74 -21.16
C ALA A 84 -29.18 16.72 -21.12
N GLU A 85 -30.09 16.57 -22.07
CA GLU A 85 -31.36 17.28 -22.11
C GLU A 85 -32.47 16.49 -21.39
N PRO A 86 -33.48 17.18 -20.82
CA PRO A 86 -34.62 16.50 -20.20
C PRO A 86 -35.33 15.60 -21.21
N ARG A 87 -35.67 14.38 -20.79
CA ARG A 87 -36.38 13.39 -21.63
C ARG A 87 -35.61 12.96 -22.89
N GLN A 88 -34.30 13.18 -22.92
CA GLN A 88 -33.43 12.68 -23.99
C GLN A 88 -33.32 11.15 -23.94
N ASP A 89 -33.71 10.49 -25.03
CA ASP A 89 -33.62 9.04 -25.20
C ASP A 89 -33.07 8.72 -26.61
N PRO A 90 -31.90 8.07 -26.74
CA PRO A 90 -31.06 7.53 -25.66
C PRO A 90 -30.29 8.61 -24.89
N ALA A 91 -30.14 8.38 -23.59
CA ALA A 91 -29.34 9.22 -22.72
C ALA A 91 -27.85 9.17 -23.11
N PRO A 92 -27.13 10.31 -23.06
CA PRO A 92 -25.72 10.38 -23.42
C PRO A 92 -24.86 9.55 -22.44
N SER A 93 -23.90 8.81 -22.98
CA SER A 93 -22.99 7.98 -22.19
C SER A 93 -21.56 8.01 -22.72
N VAL A 94 -20.60 7.75 -21.83
CA VAL A 94 -19.16 7.73 -22.13
C VAL A 94 -18.47 6.62 -21.36
N GLU A 95 -17.43 6.05 -21.96
CA GLU A 95 -16.58 5.04 -21.33
C GLU A 95 -15.16 5.58 -21.14
N PHE A 96 -14.60 5.38 -19.95
CA PHE A 96 -13.22 5.71 -19.65
C PHE A 96 -12.61 4.69 -18.67
N ILE A 97 -11.28 4.71 -18.54
CA ILE A 97 -10.55 3.83 -17.61
C ILE A 97 -10.10 4.67 -16.42
N ALA A 98 -10.42 4.23 -15.20
CA ALA A 98 -9.99 4.90 -13.97
C ALA A 98 -8.51 4.57 -13.64
N ASP A 99 -7.57 5.18 -14.35
CA ASP A 99 -6.13 4.90 -14.23
C ASP A 99 -5.44 5.61 -13.06
N LYS A 100 -5.97 6.77 -12.63
CA LYS A 100 -5.41 7.60 -11.57
C LYS A 100 -6.16 7.38 -10.27
N THR A 101 -5.43 7.04 -9.20
CA THR A 101 -5.98 6.95 -7.83
C THR A 101 -6.13 8.33 -7.20
N GLY A 102 -7.23 8.53 -6.46
CA GLY A 102 -7.50 9.79 -5.78
C GLY A 102 -8.99 10.15 -5.75
N LEU A 103 -9.27 11.36 -5.28
CA LEU A 103 -10.61 11.96 -5.30
C LEU A 103 -10.65 13.01 -6.41
N PHE A 104 -11.55 12.83 -7.37
CA PHE A 104 -11.75 13.74 -8.50
C PHE A 104 -13.15 14.31 -8.45
N ARG A 105 -13.27 15.64 -8.49
CA ARG A 105 -14.58 16.30 -8.50
C ARG A 105 -15.08 16.43 -9.93
N TYR A 106 -16.37 16.24 -10.11
CA TYR A 106 -17.08 16.58 -11.34
C TYR A 106 -18.15 17.62 -11.04
N ARG A 107 -18.50 18.41 -12.05
CA ARG A 107 -19.42 19.55 -11.90
C ARG A 107 -20.28 19.74 -13.15
N CYS A 108 -21.32 20.55 -13.01
CA CYS A 108 -22.15 20.95 -14.13
C CYS A 108 -21.45 22.02 -14.98
N THR A 109 -21.53 21.93 -16.31
CA THR A 109 -21.00 22.94 -17.25
C THR A 109 -22.09 23.84 -17.83
N VAL A 110 -23.36 23.44 -17.70
CA VAL A 110 -24.52 24.17 -18.22
C VAL A 110 -25.21 24.90 -17.08
N VAL A 111 -25.54 26.18 -17.28
CA VAL A 111 -26.20 27.00 -16.25
C VAL A 111 -27.60 26.45 -15.98
N CYS A 112 -27.74 25.63 -14.94
CA CYS A 112 -28.97 24.91 -14.58
C CYS A 112 -29.76 25.56 -13.43
N GLY A 113 -29.43 26.78 -13.02
CA GLY A 113 -30.16 27.56 -12.02
C GLY A 113 -29.28 28.38 -11.06
N PRO A 114 -29.87 29.07 -10.07
CA PRO A 114 -29.15 29.97 -9.15
C PRO A 114 -28.01 29.33 -8.37
N LEU A 115 -28.13 28.05 -7.99
CA LEU A 115 -27.09 27.30 -7.27
C LEU A 115 -26.23 26.42 -8.19
N HIS A 116 -26.18 26.73 -9.50
CA HIS A 116 -25.34 26.03 -10.47
C HIS A 116 -23.87 25.84 -10.01
N PRO A 117 -23.17 26.85 -9.43
CA PRO A 117 -21.78 26.67 -8.98
C PRO A 117 -21.58 25.63 -7.87
N PHE A 118 -22.65 25.26 -7.15
CA PHE A 118 -22.61 24.29 -6.06
C PHE A 118 -22.98 22.87 -6.51
N MET A 119 -23.39 22.69 -7.77
CA MET A 119 -23.74 21.40 -8.34
C MET A 119 -22.45 20.63 -8.68
N GLN A 120 -21.98 19.85 -7.70
CA GLN A 120 -20.75 19.07 -7.78
C GLN A 120 -20.93 17.67 -7.19
N GLY A 121 -20.19 16.71 -7.71
CA GLY A 121 -20.05 15.37 -7.15
C GLY A 121 -18.61 14.89 -7.18
N GLU A 122 -18.39 13.66 -6.70
CA GLU A 122 -17.06 13.12 -6.48
C GLU A 122 -16.92 11.72 -7.08
N LEU A 123 -15.84 11.51 -7.82
CA LEU A 123 -15.33 10.21 -8.23
C LEU A 123 -14.16 9.85 -7.31
N VAL A 124 -14.33 8.81 -6.51
CA VAL A 124 -13.29 8.26 -5.65
C VAL A 124 -12.72 7.02 -6.31
N VAL A 125 -11.46 7.11 -6.73
CA VAL A 125 -10.69 6.00 -7.30
C VAL A 125 -9.80 5.45 -6.20
N GLU A 126 -10.23 4.33 -5.63
CA GLU A 126 -9.48 3.64 -4.58
C GLU A 126 -8.30 2.88 -5.21
N PRO A 127 -7.12 2.90 -4.58
CA PRO A 127 -6.02 2.06 -5.03
C PRO A 127 -6.47 0.61 -4.98
N TYR A 128 -6.20 -0.14 -6.05
CA TYR A 128 -6.48 -1.56 -6.08
C TYR A 128 -5.60 -2.26 -5.04
N SER A 129 -6.15 -2.41 -3.83
CA SER A 129 -5.39 -2.88 -2.69
C SER A 129 -5.88 -4.28 -2.35
N LYS A 130 -5.05 -5.28 -2.63
CA LYS A 130 -5.24 -6.66 -2.13
C LYS A 130 -4.89 -6.80 -0.65
N LEU A 131 -4.87 -5.69 0.09
CA LEU A 131 -4.51 -5.61 1.49
C LEU A 131 -5.21 -6.67 2.35
N PRO A 132 -6.53 -6.95 2.23
CA PRO A 132 -7.17 -7.95 3.09
C PRO A 132 -6.60 -9.37 2.90
N VAL A 133 -6.13 -9.72 1.70
CA VAL A 133 -5.49 -11.01 1.43
C VAL A 133 -4.10 -11.06 2.07
N ALA A 134 -3.32 -9.99 1.98
CA ALA A 134 -2.01 -9.89 2.60
C ALA A 134 -2.07 -9.98 4.14
N TRP A 135 -3.04 -9.30 4.77
CA TRP A 135 -3.28 -9.40 6.22
C TRP A 135 -3.75 -10.80 6.64
N GLY A 136 -4.56 -11.48 5.82
CA GLY A 136 -4.95 -12.87 6.07
C GLY A 136 -3.75 -13.82 6.13
N PHE A 137 -2.79 -13.66 5.22
CA PHE A 137 -1.57 -14.47 5.21
C PHE A 137 -0.61 -14.15 6.37
N THR A 138 -0.44 -12.88 6.75
CA THR A 138 0.40 -12.52 7.90
C THR A 138 -0.16 -13.04 9.21
N ILE A 139 -1.49 -12.97 9.41
CA ILE A 139 -2.16 -13.54 10.58
C ILE A 139 -1.99 -15.06 10.62
N LEU A 140 -2.17 -15.75 9.49
CA LEU A 140 -1.97 -17.20 9.42
C LEU A 140 -0.53 -17.63 9.73
N ILE A 141 0.47 -16.89 9.23
CA ILE A 141 1.89 -17.14 9.53
C ILE A 141 2.20 -16.87 11.01
N ALA A 142 1.63 -15.81 11.59
CA ALA A 142 1.79 -15.49 13.01
C ALA A 142 1.15 -16.58 13.90
N LEU A 143 -0.07 -17.01 13.60
CA LEU A 143 -0.74 -18.09 14.33
C LEU A 143 0.00 -19.42 14.16
N GLY A 144 0.46 -19.73 12.95
CA GLY A 144 1.26 -20.91 12.64
C GLY A 144 2.59 -20.91 13.41
N SER A 145 3.26 -19.77 13.52
CA SER A 145 4.53 -19.66 14.26
C SER A 145 4.33 -19.73 15.78
N VAL A 146 3.26 -19.15 16.33
CA VAL A 146 2.87 -19.32 17.74
C VAL A 146 2.52 -20.78 18.06
N PHE A 147 1.78 -21.46 17.19
CA PHE A 147 1.45 -22.87 17.37
C PHE A 147 2.69 -23.77 17.25
N ALA A 148 3.54 -23.53 16.24
CA ALA A 148 4.77 -24.26 16.03
C ALA A 148 5.75 -24.06 17.20
N SER A 149 5.92 -22.83 17.69
CA SER A 149 6.77 -22.52 18.85
C SER A 149 6.25 -23.14 20.14
N ARG A 150 4.93 -23.10 20.39
CA ARG A 150 4.33 -23.80 21.54
C ARG A 150 4.63 -25.30 21.51
N ARG A 151 4.50 -25.94 20.34
CA ARG A 151 4.84 -27.35 20.15
C ARG A 151 6.35 -27.63 20.26
N TRP A 152 7.18 -26.68 19.83
CA TRP A 152 8.65 -26.78 19.90
C TRP A 152 9.18 -26.66 21.33
N VAL A 153 8.55 -25.82 22.16
CA VAL A 153 8.92 -25.57 23.56
C VAL A 153 8.43 -26.69 24.49
N THR A 154 7.31 -27.34 24.17
CA THR A 154 6.77 -28.45 24.99
C THR A 154 7.31 -29.82 24.63
N ASP A 155 8.10 -29.97 23.56
CA ASP A 155 8.75 -31.24 23.20
C ASP A 155 9.95 -31.51 24.15
N PRO A 156 9.94 -32.58 24.96
CA PRO A 156 11.03 -32.93 25.87
C PRO A 156 12.38 -33.20 25.18
N ARG A 157 12.39 -33.37 23.85
CA ARG A 157 13.61 -33.53 23.04
C ARG A 157 14.31 -32.19 22.74
N ASN A 158 13.64 -31.07 22.99
CA ASN A 158 14.10 -29.70 22.73
C ASN A 158 14.45 -28.99 24.04
N ASP A 159 15.44 -29.49 24.76
CA ASP A 159 15.98 -28.79 25.93
C ASP A 159 16.52 -27.41 25.48
N PRO A 160 16.05 -26.28 26.06
CA PRO A 160 16.59 -24.94 25.76
C PRO A 160 18.10 -24.83 26.00
N ARG A 161 18.65 -25.67 26.88
CA ARG A 161 20.09 -25.76 27.15
C ARG A 161 20.85 -26.52 26.06
N ALA A 162 20.14 -27.26 25.20
CA ALA A 162 20.65 -27.95 24.02
C ALA A 162 20.49 -27.13 22.72
N GLY A 163 20.22 -25.83 22.82
CA GLY A 163 20.14 -24.92 21.68
C GLY A 163 21.48 -24.79 20.93
N TRP A 164 21.41 -24.70 19.59
CA TRP A 164 22.54 -24.35 18.72
C TRP A 164 23.05 -22.94 19.05
N ARG A 165 23.91 -22.81 20.06
CA ARG A 165 24.67 -21.59 20.33
C ARG A 165 25.81 -21.54 19.32
N PHE A 166 25.66 -20.70 18.30
CA PHE A 166 26.78 -20.32 17.45
C PHE A 166 27.70 -19.43 18.29
N GLU A 167 28.65 -20.04 19.00
CA GLU A 167 29.67 -19.30 19.74
C GLU A 167 30.64 -18.66 18.74
N LEU A 168 30.46 -17.36 18.46
CA LEU A 168 31.35 -16.60 17.57
C LEU A 168 32.80 -16.59 18.10
N THR A 169 32.98 -16.76 19.41
CA THR A 169 34.29 -16.89 20.07
C THR A 169 35.00 -18.22 19.77
N ARG A 170 34.32 -19.21 19.19
CA ARG A 170 34.94 -20.45 18.69
C ARG A 170 36.00 -20.16 17.62
N PHE A 171 35.82 -19.09 16.86
CA PHE A 171 36.78 -18.65 15.85
C PHE A 171 37.81 -17.71 16.48
N LYS A 172 39.04 -18.21 16.69
CA LYS A 172 40.13 -17.48 17.37
C LYS A 172 40.43 -16.10 16.76
N TRP A 173 40.29 -15.93 15.46
CA TRP A 173 40.52 -14.64 14.80
C TRP A 173 39.45 -13.61 15.13
N LEU A 174 38.20 -14.05 15.32
CA LEU A 174 37.05 -13.21 15.63
C LEU A 174 37.04 -12.83 17.12
N ASP A 175 37.40 -13.76 18.01
CA ASP A 175 37.64 -13.47 19.42
C ASP A 175 38.78 -12.46 19.61
N ASN A 176 39.88 -12.62 18.86
CA ASN A 176 41.00 -11.68 18.89
C ASN A 176 40.62 -10.31 18.29
N LEU A 177 39.70 -10.26 17.33
CA LEU A 177 39.17 -9.00 16.80
C LEU A 177 38.30 -8.28 17.83
N PHE A 178 37.39 -8.99 18.50
CA PHE A 178 36.51 -8.42 19.54
C PHE A 178 37.27 -7.97 20.80
N LYS A 179 38.41 -8.58 21.12
CA LYS A 179 39.29 -8.17 22.24
C LYS A 179 40.12 -6.92 21.96
N LYS A 180 40.26 -6.51 20.69
CA LYS A 180 41.03 -5.31 20.35
C LYS A 180 40.23 -4.06 20.70
N ARG A 181 40.83 -3.18 21.52
CA ARG A 181 40.21 -1.94 22.01
C ARG A 181 39.69 -1.04 20.89
N TRP A 182 40.42 -0.98 19.76
CA TRP A 182 40.03 -0.16 18.60
C TRP A 182 38.79 -0.68 17.88
N PHE A 183 38.47 -1.98 17.96
CA PHE A 183 37.30 -2.55 17.27
C PHE A 183 36.00 -2.00 17.86
N GLN A 184 35.95 -1.83 19.19
CA GLN A 184 34.82 -1.19 19.86
C GLN A 184 34.66 0.25 19.35
N PHE A 185 35.75 1.04 19.31
CA PHE A 185 35.71 2.41 18.78
C PHE A 185 35.33 2.45 17.29
N ALA A 186 35.82 1.52 16.48
CA ALA A 186 35.52 1.46 15.05
C ALA A 186 34.03 1.23 14.77
N LEU A 187 33.31 0.52 15.64
CA LEU A 187 31.86 0.38 15.54
C LEU A 187 31.10 1.64 15.97
N PHE A 188 31.67 2.44 16.88
CA PHE A 188 31.05 3.70 17.34
C PHE A 188 31.31 4.87 16.38
N VAL A 189 32.46 4.91 15.70
CA VAL A 189 32.86 6.03 14.83
C VAL A 189 31.83 6.35 13.73
N PRO A 190 31.29 5.37 12.96
CA PRO A 190 30.25 5.66 11.97
C PRO A 190 29.01 6.28 12.59
N ASN A 191 28.57 5.79 13.75
CA ASN A 191 27.39 6.30 14.43
C ASN A 191 27.59 7.76 14.88
N VAL A 192 28.77 8.08 15.43
CA VAL A 192 29.11 9.46 15.83
C VAL A 192 29.21 10.37 14.61
N PHE A 193 29.78 9.90 13.50
CA PHE A 193 29.85 10.65 12.25
C PHE A 193 28.46 11.00 11.71
N PHE A 194 27.56 10.00 11.57
CA PHE A 194 26.20 10.26 11.11
C PHE A 194 25.42 11.17 12.06
N PHE A 195 25.57 10.98 13.38
CA PHE A 195 24.96 11.84 14.38
C PHE A 195 25.44 13.30 14.26
N ALA A 196 26.73 13.53 14.04
CA ALA A 196 27.28 14.87 13.83
C ALA A 196 26.74 15.51 12.54
N VAL A 197 26.64 14.76 11.44
CA VAL A 197 26.07 15.25 10.18
C VAL A 197 24.59 15.62 10.34
N ILE A 198 23.81 14.80 11.05
CA ILE A 198 22.39 15.07 11.35
C ILE A 198 22.26 16.35 12.18
N MET A 199 23.09 16.52 13.22
CA MET A 199 23.09 17.72 14.05
C MET A 199 23.40 18.98 13.22
N ILE A 200 24.43 18.94 12.37
CA ILE A 200 24.76 20.09 11.51
C ILE A 200 23.61 20.38 10.53
N ALA A 201 23.04 19.35 9.90
CA ALA A 201 21.90 19.51 8.98
C ALA A 201 20.63 19.99 9.69
N ALA A 202 20.44 19.66 10.97
CA ALA A 202 19.31 20.14 11.76
C ALA A 202 19.44 21.63 12.11
N PHE A 203 20.64 22.09 12.48
CA PHE A 203 20.88 23.48 12.87
C PHE A 203 21.02 24.44 11.68
N PHE A 204 21.58 23.97 10.56
CA PHE A 204 21.89 24.82 9.40
C PHE A 204 21.07 24.50 8.15
N GLY A 205 20.25 23.43 8.18
CA GLY A 205 19.44 23.01 7.03
C GLY A 205 18.12 23.75 6.90
N SER A 206 17.50 23.63 5.73
CA SER A 206 16.17 24.22 5.47
C SER A 206 15.06 23.50 6.27
N PRO A 207 13.93 24.15 6.57
CA PRO A 207 12.79 23.49 7.21
C PRO A 207 11.97 22.60 6.25
N VAL A 208 12.33 22.53 4.96
CA VAL A 208 11.58 21.77 3.96
C VAL A 208 11.94 20.28 4.07
N GLY A 209 10.93 19.44 4.29
CA GLY A 209 11.12 18.03 4.66
C GLY A 209 11.93 17.18 3.67
N ASN A 210 11.84 17.46 2.37
CA ASN A 210 12.57 16.73 1.31
C ASN A 210 13.94 17.35 0.96
N ALA A 211 14.31 18.47 1.57
CA ALA A 211 15.57 19.16 1.33
C ALA A 211 16.49 19.18 2.57
N ASN A 212 16.00 18.72 3.74
CA ASN A 212 16.80 18.59 4.95
C ASN A 212 17.20 17.13 5.19
N PHE A 213 18.50 16.85 5.12
CA PHE A 213 19.05 15.52 5.36
C PHE A 213 18.68 14.94 6.74
N ALA A 214 18.65 15.77 7.79
CA ALA A 214 18.29 15.32 9.13
C ALA A 214 16.85 14.78 9.18
N ILE A 215 15.91 15.47 8.53
CA ILE A 215 14.51 15.06 8.44
C ILE A 215 14.42 13.74 7.66
N ILE A 216 15.01 13.67 6.47
CA ILE A 216 15.01 12.46 5.63
C ILE A 216 15.59 11.26 6.37
N TYR A 217 16.73 11.43 7.06
CA TYR A 217 17.39 10.35 7.79
C TYR A 217 16.53 9.81 8.93
N VAL A 218 15.88 10.67 9.71
CA VAL A 218 14.96 10.24 10.77
C VAL A 218 13.82 9.40 10.20
N TRP A 219 13.24 9.80 9.07
CA TRP A 219 12.22 9.00 8.40
C TRP A 219 12.77 7.65 7.94
N ILE A 220 13.96 7.58 7.35
CA ILE A 220 14.56 6.30 6.92
C ILE A 220 14.79 5.37 8.13
N VAL A 221 15.37 5.87 9.23
CA VAL A 221 15.64 5.06 10.42
C VAL A 221 14.36 4.62 11.10
N TRP A 222 13.36 5.50 11.19
CA TRP A 222 12.07 5.15 11.79
C TRP A 222 11.33 4.08 10.98
N TRP A 223 11.43 4.08 9.65
CA TRP A 223 10.87 3.00 8.84
C TRP A 223 11.70 1.70 8.85
N ALA A 224 12.97 1.76 9.24
CA ALA A 224 13.88 0.61 9.25
C ALA A 224 14.00 -0.09 10.62
N ALA A 225 13.58 0.57 11.71
CA ALA A 225 13.60 0.05 13.08
C ALA A 225 12.23 -0.50 13.48
#